data_AF-A0A3M1NZX3-F1
#
_entry.id   AF-A0A3M1NZX3-F1
#
_cell.length_a   1.000
_cell.length_b   1.000
_cell.length_c   1.000
_cell.angle_alpha   90.00
_cell.angle_beta   90.00
_cell.angle_gamma   90.00
#
_symmetry.space_group_name_H-M   'P 1'
#
loop_
_entity.id
_entity.type
_entity.pdbx_description
1 polymer ?
#
loop_
_entity_poly.entity_id
_entity_poly.type
_entity_poly.pdbx_seq_one_letter_code
_entity_poly.pdbx_strand_id
1 'polypeptide(L)'
;FERDVLYPLAGLDPARAADYAAVQERVARLSYAGNEAARRYLNGEIDADAAARFLTTYALMTPERARQRVRFIDTYRSYVINYNLGQDLVRAYVEARAGDDPDRRWAVFAELLSSPRLPSDLTDR
;
A
#
# COMPACT_ATOMS: atom_id res chain seq x y z
N PHE A 1 20.82 -9.86 0.82
CA PHE A 1 20.73 -9.99 -0.65
C PHE A 1 20.56 -8.63 -1.31
N GLU A 2 19.46 -7.89 -1.11
CA GLU A 2 19.27 -6.57 -1.76
C GLU A 2 20.46 -5.62 -1.54
N ARG A 3 20.84 -5.41 -0.28
CA ARG A 3 22.00 -4.56 0.10
C ARG A 3 23.32 -5.02 -0.54
N ASP A 4 23.61 -6.32 -0.48
CA ASP A 4 24.95 -6.82 -0.81
C ASP A 4 25.14 -7.13 -2.31
N VAL A 5 24.03 -7.32 -3.04
CA VAL A 5 24.04 -7.77 -4.43
C VAL A 5 23.38 -6.73 -5.34
N LEU A 6 22.12 -6.35 -5.05
CA LEU A 6 21.36 -5.50 -5.97
C LEU A 6 21.81 -4.04 -5.93
N TYR A 7 22.14 -3.51 -4.75
CA TYR A 7 22.58 -2.12 -4.61
C TYR A 7 23.87 -1.84 -5.42
N PRO A 8 24.97 -2.62 -5.26
CA PRO A 8 26.17 -2.42 -6.08
C PRO A 8 25.90 -2.54 -7.59
N LEU A 9 25.09 -3.53 -8.01
CA LEU A 9 24.73 -3.72 -9.42
C LEU A 9 23.95 -2.53 -10.00
N ALA A 10 23.17 -1.84 -9.17
CA ALA A 10 22.43 -0.64 -9.55
C ALA A 10 23.24 0.67 -9.38
N GLY A 11 24.50 0.59 -8.94
CA GLY A 11 25.32 1.77 -8.63
C GLY A 11 24.87 2.53 -7.37
N LEU A 12 24.10 1.88 -6.50
CA LEU A 12 23.63 2.44 -5.24
C LEU A 12 24.60 2.09 -4.10
N ASP A 13 24.82 3.04 -3.18
CA ASP A 13 25.66 2.85 -2.00
C ASP A 13 24.98 1.87 -0.99
N PRO A 14 25.54 0.68 -0.73
CA PRO A 14 25.00 -0.29 0.21
C PRO A 14 24.86 0.25 1.64
N ALA A 15 25.69 1.22 2.05
CA ALA A 15 25.62 1.82 3.38
C ALA A 15 24.30 2.59 3.61
N ARG A 16 23.64 3.02 2.52
CA ARG A 16 22.36 3.76 2.56
C ARG A 16 21.14 2.85 2.62
N ALA A 17 21.29 1.53 2.48
CA ALA A 17 20.17 0.60 2.41
C ALA A 17 19.27 0.62 3.65
N ALA A 18 19.88 0.69 4.84
CA ALA A 18 19.13 0.76 6.11
C ALA A 18 18.33 2.06 6.23
N ASP A 19 18.94 3.20 5.90
CA ASP A 19 18.27 4.51 5.89
C ASP A 19 17.10 4.52 4.91
N TYR A 20 17.31 4.00 3.70
CA TYR A 20 16.29 3.90 2.68
C TYR A 20 15.10 3.05 3.16
N ALA A 21 15.36 1.88 3.72
CA ALA A 21 14.31 1.00 4.26
C ALA A 21 13.51 1.69 5.37
N ALA A 22 14.19 2.37 6.30
CA ALA A 22 13.54 3.09 7.39
C ALA A 22 12.67 4.26 6.90
N VAL A 23 13.07 4.93 5.80
CA VAL A 23 12.22 5.95 5.15
C VAL A 23 11.02 5.29 4.49
N GLN A 24 11.22 4.24 3.70
CA GLN A 24 10.12 3.55 3.00
C GLN A 24 9.06 3.00 3.97
N GLU A 25 9.48 2.42 5.10
CA GLU A 25 8.56 1.93 6.12
C GLU A 25 7.65 3.05 6.67
N ARG A 26 8.21 4.23 6.94
CA ARG A 26 7.45 5.38 7.43
C ARG A 26 6.54 5.96 6.35
N VAL A 27 7.03 6.07 5.12
CA VAL A 27 6.23 6.52 3.96
C VAL A 27 5.06 5.58 3.70
N ALA A 28 5.22 4.27 3.87
CA ALA A 28 4.15 3.29 3.68
C ALA A 28 2.94 3.55 4.61
N ARG A 29 3.17 4.09 5.81
CA ARG A 29 2.09 4.46 6.75
C ARG A 29 1.22 5.61 6.24
N LEU A 30 1.72 6.40 5.30
CA LEU A 30 0.98 7.49 4.65
C LEU A 30 0.03 6.99 3.53
N SER A 31 0.05 5.69 3.20
CA SER A 31 -0.73 5.14 2.09
C SER A 31 -2.23 5.41 2.17
N TYR A 32 -2.80 5.58 3.37
CA TYR A 32 -4.20 5.93 3.59
C TYR A 32 -4.55 7.38 3.20
N ALA A 33 -3.57 8.29 3.08
CA ALA A 33 -3.82 9.61 2.50
C ALA A 33 -4.34 9.49 1.06
N GLY A 34 -3.93 8.44 0.33
CA GLY A 34 -4.48 8.13 -0.98
C GLY A 34 -5.97 7.80 -0.96
N ASN A 35 -6.45 7.10 0.08
CA ASN A 35 -7.86 6.77 0.23
C ASN A 35 -8.68 8.01 0.55
N GLU A 36 -8.17 8.86 1.43
CA GLU A 36 -8.87 10.09 1.81
C GLU A 36 -8.97 11.06 0.63
N ALA A 37 -7.90 11.20 -0.16
CA ALA A 37 -7.95 11.97 -1.40
C ALA A 37 -9.02 11.43 -2.36
N ALA A 38 -9.06 10.10 -2.56
CA ALA A 38 -10.04 9.46 -3.41
C ALA A 38 -11.47 9.64 -2.89
N ARG A 39 -11.69 9.47 -1.58
CA ARG A 39 -13.00 9.65 -0.94
C ARG A 39 -13.53 11.06 -1.16
N ARG A 40 -12.75 12.09 -0.79
CA ARG A 40 -13.15 13.49 -0.94
C ARG A 40 -13.42 13.85 -2.41
N TYR A 41 -12.53 13.42 -3.30
CA TYR A 41 -12.66 13.70 -4.73
C TYR A 41 -13.89 13.03 -5.34
N LEU A 42 -14.10 11.73 -5.09
CA LEU A 42 -15.24 10.98 -5.63
C LEU A 42 -16.58 11.43 -5.03
N ASN A 43 -16.57 11.96 -3.81
CA ASN A 43 -17.74 12.59 -3.17
C ASN A 43 -18.03 14.00 -3.71
N GLY A 44 -17.16 14.57 -4.56
CA GLY A 44 -17.28 15.94 -5.04
C GLY A 44 -16.96 17.01 -3.99
N GLU A 45 -16.34 16.64 -2.88
CA GLU A 45 -15.93 17.58 -1.81
C GLU A 45 -14.72 18.44 -2.26
N ILE A 46 -13.89 17.92 -3.15
CA ILE A 46 -12.73 18.60 -3.74
C ILE A 46 -12.63 18.30 -5.23
N ASP A 47 -12.02 19.21 -5.99
CA ASP A 47 -11.70 19.00 -7.41
C ASP A 47 -10.41 18.19 -7.63
N ALA A 48 -10.12 17.86 -8.89
CA ALA A 48 -8.95 17.07 -9.27
C ALA A 48 -7.61 17.74 -8.90
N ASP A 49 -7.52 19.06 -8.99
CA ASP A 49 -6.30 19.80 -8.66
C ASP A 49 -6.07 19.83 -7.15
N ALA A 50 -7.13 20.01 -6.36
CA ALA A 50 -7.10 19.91 -4.91
C ALA A 50 -6.74 18.49 -4.45
N ALA A 51 -7.26 17.46 -5.10
CA ALA A 51 -6.87 16.07 -4.84
C ALA A 51 -5.39 15.82 -5.14
N ALA A 52 -4.87 16.34 -6.26
CA ALA A 52 -3.45 16.22 -6.59
C ALA A 52 -2.56 16.98 -5.58
N ARG A 53 -2.95 18.18 -5.15
CA ARG A 53 -2.24 18.91 -4.08
C ARG A 53 -2.25 18.15 -2.77
N PHE A 54 -3.39 17.59 -2.38
CA PHE A 54 -3.52 16.77 -1.17
C PHE A 54 -2.55 15.57 -1.22
N LEU A 55 -2.50 14.84 -2.33
CA LEU A 55 -1.60 13.71 -2.51
C LEU A 55 -0.12 14.12 -2.48
N THR A 56 0.20 15.31 -3.01
CA THR A 56 1.56 15.86 -2.96
C THR A 56 1.97 16.13 -1.51
N THR A 57 1.10 16.78 -0.72
CA THR A 57 1.38 17.15 0.66
C THR A 57 1.40 15.94 1.61
N TYR A 58 0.39 15.08 1.53
CA TYR A 58 0.16 14.06 2.56
C TYR A 58 0.57 12.64 2.15
N ALA A 59 0.72 12.38 0.86
CA ALA A 59 1.22 11.09 0.35
C ALA A 59 2.64 11.20 -0.26
N LEU A 60 3.30 12.36 -0.10
CA LEU A 60 4.67 12.64 -0.57
C LEU A 60 4.90 12.28 -2.05
N MET A 61 3.86 12.42 -2.87
CA MET A 61 3.96 12.18 -4.31
C MET A 61 4.54 13.42 -5.01
N THR A 62 5.32 13.22 -6.07
CA THR A 62 5.64 14.34 -6.97
C THR A 62 4.35 14.86 -7.62
N PRO A 63 4.31 16.13 -8.08
CA PRO A 63 3.14 16.69 -8.75
C PRO A 63 2.63 15.83 -9.93
N GLU A 64 3.55 15.28 -10.72
CA GLU A 64 3.24 14.43 -11.88
C GLU A 64 2.59 13.12 -11.44
N ARG A 65 3.16 12.47 -10.41
CA ARG A 65 2.64 11.23 -9.84
C ARG A 65 1.28 11.46 -9.17
N ALA A 66 1.10 12.57 -8.48
CA ALA A 66 -0.18 12.94 -7.87
C ALA A 66 -1.28 13.09 -8.93
N ARG A 67 -1.01 13.81 -10.02
CA ARG A 67 -1.95 13.94 -11.16
C ARG A 67 -2.24 12.58 -11.81
N GLN A 68 -1.23 11.72 -11.96
CA GLN A 68 -1.42 10.35 -12.45
C GLN A 68 -2.31 9.53 -11.52
N ARG A 69 -2.14 9.68 -10.20
CA ARG A 69 -2.96 9.00 -9.21
C ARG A 69 -4.41 9.48 -9.24
N VAL A 70 -4.67 10.77 -9.47
CA VAL A 70 -6.05 11.28 -9.68
C VAL A 70 -6.70 10.62 -10.90
N ARG A 71 -6.00 10.53 -12.04
CA ARG A 71 -6.51 9.79 -13.22
C ARG A 71 -6.77 8.31 -12.92
N PHE A 72 -5.94 7.68 -12.09
CA PHE A 72 -6.17 6.32 -11.64
C PHE A 72 -7.44 6.22 -10.77
N ILE A 73 -7.70 7.21 -9.91
CA ILE A 73 -8.95 7.31 -9.14
C ILE A 73 -10.15 7.51 -10.08
N ASP A 74 -10.04 8.29 -11.16
CA ASP A 74 -11.13 8.42 -12.15
C ASP A 74 -11.51 7.06 -12.76
N THR A 75 -10.50 6.28 -13.17
CA THR A 75 -10.70 4.97 -13.81
C THR A 75 -11.22 3.91 -12.84
N TYR A 76 -10.57 3.79 -11.68
CA TYR A 76 -10.76 2.64 -10.77
C TYR A 76 -11.58 2.98 -9.52
N ARG A 77 -11.88 4.26 -9.30
CA ARG A 77 -12.73 4.76 -8.21
C ARG A 77 -12.28 4.21 -6.86
N SER A 78 -13.20 3.58 -6.11
CA SER A 78 -12.94 3.00 -4.79
C SER A 78 -12.01 1.79 -4.79
N TYR A 79 -11.72 1.16 -5.93
CA TYR A 79 -10.79 0.03 -6.02
C TYR A 79 -9.39 0.34 -5.45
N VAL A 80 -9.01 1.62 -5.41
CA VAL A 80 -7.75 2.10 -4.83
C VAL A 80 -7.52 1.66 -3.38
N ILE A 81 -8.58 1.36 -2.61
CA ILE A 81 -8.47 0.90 -1.21
C ILE A 81 -7.85 -0.50 -1.10
N ASN A 82 -7.90 -1.30 -2.17
CA ASN A 82 -7.36 -2.66 -2.16
C ASN A 82 -5.84 -2.69 -1.94
N TYR A 83 -5.13 -1.59 -2.23
CA TYR A 83 -3.68 -1.47 -2.07
C TYR A 83 -3.22 -1.16 -0.64
N ASN A 84 -4.14 -0.84 0.29
CA ASN A 84 -3.80 -0.64 1.71
C ASN A 84 -4.73 -1.46 2.60
N LEU A 85 -6.03 -1.17 2.61
CA LEU A 85 -7.01 -1.88 3.42
C LEU A 85 -7.04 -3.37 3.07
N GLY A 86 -7.00 -3.72 1.78
CA GLY A 86 -6.91 -5.11 1.35
C GLY A 86 -5.67 -5.82 1.89
N GLN A 87 -4.51 -5.15 1.87
CA GLN A 87 -3.27 -5.68 2.43
C GLN A 87 -3.37 -5.86 3.95
N ASP A 88 -3.97 -4.91 4.66
CA ASP A 88 -4.13 -4.96 6.11
C ASP A 88 -5.09 -6.09 6.52
N LEU A 89 -6.19 -6.29 5.79
CA LEU A 89 -7.12 -7.40 5.99
C LEU A 89 -6.42 -8.76 5.82
N VAL A 90 -5.64 -8.91 4.75
CA VAL A 90 -4.88 -10.14 4.50
C VAL A 90 -3.83 -10.38 5.58
N ARG A 91 -3.09 -9.34 5.97
CA ARG A 91 -2.10 -9.41 7.07
C ARG A 91 -2.76 -9.88 8.35
N ALA A 92 -3.82 -9.21 8.79
CA ALA A 92 -4.53 -9.54 10.02
C ALA A 92 -5.07 -10.98 9.99
N TYR A 93 -5.64 -11.42 8.86
CA TYR A 93 -6.14 -12.78 8.68
C TYR A 93 -5.04 -13.83 8.87
N VAL A 94 -3.87 -13.60 8.26
CA VAL A 94 -2.72 -14.51 8.34
C VAL A 94 -2.14 -14.52 9.75
N GLU A 95 -1.90 -13.35 10.34
CA GLU A 95 -1.33 -13.21 11.69
C GLU A 95 -2.24 -13.83 12.76
N ALA A 96 -3.56 -13.68 12.65
CA ALA A 96 -4.51 -14.28 13.59
C ALA A 96 -4.51 -15.82 13.58
N ARG A 97 -4.11 -16.46 12.47
CA ARG A 97 -4.14 -17.92 12.31
C ARG A 97 -2.79 -18.60 12.47
N ALA A 98 -1.71 -17.86 12.25
CA ALA A 98 -0.36 -18.40 12.25
C ALA A 98 0.52 -17.85 13.39
N GLY A 99 0.11 -16.77 14.07
CA GLY A 99 0.95 -16.09 15.04
C GLY A 99 2.26 -15.65 14.40
N ASP A 100 3.39 -15.93 15.05
CA ASP A 100 4.74 -15.58 14.57
C ASP A 100 5.47 -16.69 13.80
N ASP A 101 4.84 -17.84 13.56
CA ASP A 101 5.43 -18.95 12.80
C ASP A 101 5.49 -18.61 11.29
N PRO A 102 6.69 -18.44 10.70
CA PRO A 102 6.83 -18.07 9.29
C PRO A 102 6.31 -19.13 8.31
N ASP A 103 6.53 -20.41 8.61
CA ASP A 103 6.10 -21.51 7.73
C ASP A 103 4.57 -21.63 7.76
N ARG A 104 3.98 -21.47 8.94
CA ARG A 104 2.52 -21.44 9.06
C ARG A 104 1.91 -20.21 8.38
N ARG A 105 2.54 -19.03 8.46
CA ARG A 105 2.09 -17.82 7.75
C ARG A 105 2.02 -18.05 6.25
N TRP A 106 3.04 -18.70 5.66
CA TRP A 106 3.04 -19.06 4.25
C TRP A 106 1.95 -20.05 3.89
N ALA A 107 1.74 -21.09 4.71
CA ALA A 107 0.67 -22.06 4.48
C ALA A 107 -0.72 -21.39 4.47
N VAL A 108 -1.02 -20.55 5.48
CA VAL A 108 -2.29 -19.82 5.56
C VAL A 108 -2.47 -18.86 4.39
N PHE A 109 -1.41 -18.17 3.97
CA PHE A 109 -1.46 -17.28 2.82
C PHE A 109 -1.74 -18.03 1.50
N ALA A 110 -1.13 -19.21 1.30
CA ALA A 110 -1.39 -20.05 0.13
C ALA A 110 -2.83 -20.60 0.12
N GLU A 111 -3.36 -21.03 1.27
CA GLU A 111 -4.77 -21.44 1.42
C GLU A 111 -5.73 -20.27 1.10
N LEU A 112 -5.40 -19.06 1.53
CA LEU A 112 -6.19 -17.86 1.25
C LEU A 112 -6.23 -17.56 -0.25
N LEU A 113 -5.08 -17.61 -0.94
CA LEU A 113 -4.99 -17.33 -2.38
C LEU A 113 -5.65 -18.41 -3.26
N SER A 114 -5.74 -19.64 -2.77
CA SER A 114 -6.29 -20.79 -3.53
C SER A 114 -7.79 -21.00 -3.32
N SER A 115 -8.45 -20.18 -2.49
CA SER A 115 -9.89 -20.26 -2.25
C SER A 115 -10.60 -18.97 -2.67
N PRO A 116 -11.78 -19.04 -3.31
CA PRO A 116 -12.60 -17.86 -3.52
C PRO A 116 -13.08 -17.35 -2.16
N ARG A 117 -12.79 -16.09 -1.85
CA ARG A 117 -13.16 -15.42 -0.59
C ARG A 117 -13.75 -14.05 -0.89
N LEU A 118 -14.73 -13.66 -0.08
CA LEU A 118 -15.18 -12.28 0.02
C LEU A 118 -14.34 -11.55 1.08
N PRO A 119 -14.13 -10.23 0.97
CA PRO A 119 -13.45 -9.46 2.00
C PRO A 119 -14.03 -9.62 3.40
N SER A 120 -15.36 -9.78 3.50
CA SER A 120 -16.07 -10.06 4.76
C SER A 120 -15.68 -11.37 5.42
N ASP A 121 -15.15 -12.33 4.66
CA ASP A 121 -14.74 -13.63 5.18
C ASP A 121 -13.37 -13.57 5.86
N LEU A 122 -12.64 -12.46 5.72
CA LEU A 122 -11.35 -12.25 6.37
C LEU A 122 -11.47 -11.55 7.73
N THR A 123 -12.64 -11.00 8.04
CA THR A 123 -12.91 -10.30 9.31
C THR A 123 -13.69 -11.21 10.24
N ASP A 124 -13.24 -11.39 11.47
CA ASP A 124 -14.08 -11.97 12.52
C ASP A 124 -15.21 -10.96 12.81
N ARG A 125 -16.47 -11.39 12.70
CA ARG A 125 -17.63 -10.55 13.04
C ARG A 125 -17.82 -10.47 14.56
#